data_AF-A0A6N7CBX1-F1
#
_entry.id   AF-A0A6N7CBX1-F1
#
_cell.length_a   1.000
_cell.length_b   1.000
_cell.length_c   1.000
_cell.angle_alpha   90.00
_cell.angle_beta   90.00
_cell.angle_gamma   90.00
#
_symmetry.space_group_name_H-M   'P 1'
#
loop_
_entity.id
_entity.type
_entity.pdbx_description
1 polymer ?
#
loop_
_entity_poly.entity_id
_entity_poly.type
_entity_poly.pdbx_seq_one_letter_code
_entity_poly.pdbx_strand_id
1 'polypeptide(L)' 'MLQSHVEVQHVGAIAERAGVPKLVLSHIIDFAHGVVDPRQWTEWAGRGYAGEVVVGNDLQRITVR' A
#
# COMPACT_ATOMS: atom_id res chain seq x y z
N MET A 1 19.26 -0.52 1.54
CA MET A 1 17.97 -1.19 1.32
C MET A 1 16.83 -0.21 1.05
N LEU A 2 16.62 0.82 1.89
CA LEU A 2 15.54 1.80 1.71
C LEU A 2 15.60 2.63 0.42
N GLN A 3 16.79 2.89 -0.13
CA GLN A 3 16.97 3.73 -1.34
C GLN A 3 16.31 3.18 -2.61
N SER A 4 15.89 1.92 -2.62
CA SER A 4 15.18 1.29 -3.75
C SER A 4 13.77 0.81 -3.35
N HIS A 5 13.24 1.31 -2.25
CA HIS A 5 11.90 1.01 -1.75
C HIS A 5 11.15 2.31 -1.48
N VAL A 6 9.83 2.22 -1.34
CA VAL A 6 8.99 3.34 -0.95
C VAL A 6 8.38 3.03 0.41
N GLU A 7 8.50 3.96 1.34
CA GLU A 7 7.82 3.88 2.63
C GLU A 7 6.30 3.90 2.42
N VAL A 8 5.58 3.01 3.11
CA VAL A 8 4.12 2.83 2.95
C VAL A 8 3.33 4.12 3.24
N GLN A 9 3.88 5.03 4.06
CA GLN A 9 3.26 6.32 4.38
C GLN A 9 3.25 7.29 3.18
N HIS A 10 4.01 7.02 2.11
CA HIS A 10 4.17 7.90 0.95
C HIS A 10 3.43 7.41 -0.30
N VAL A 11 3.02 6.14 -0.37
CA VAL A 11 2.43 5.57 -1.61
C VAL A 11 1.04 6.15 -1.93
N GLY A 12 0.28 6.58 -0.93
CA GLY A 12 -1.04 7.17 -1.12
C GLY A 12 -1.01 8.44 -1.97
N ALA A 13 -0.18 9.41 -1.61
CA ALA A 13 -0.04 10.65 -2.38
C ALA A 13 0.45 10.42 -3.83
N ILE A 14 1.18 9.31 -4.08
CA ILE A 14 1.55 8.91 -5.43
C ILE A 14 0.33 8.40 -6.20
N ALA A 15 -0.48 7.53 -5.59
CA ALA A 15 -1.70 6.99 -6.18
C ALA A 15 -2.72 8.10 -6.50
N GLU A 16 -2.89 9.06 -5.59
CA GLU A 16 -3.77 10.22 -5.78
C GLU A 16 -3.35 11.05 -6.99
N ARG A 17 -2.06 11.42 -7.07
CA ARG A 17 -1.50 12.16 -8.20
C ARG A 17 -1.59 11.40 -9.52
N ALA A 18 -1.53 10.07 -9.46
CA ALA A 18 -1.69 9.21 -10.63
C ALA A 18 -3.16 9.05 -11.06
N GLY A 19 -4.12 9.50 -10.23
CA GLY A 19 -5.55 9.39 -10.52
C GLY A 19 -6.05 7.95 -10.58
N VAL A 20 -5.38 7.01 -9.90
CA VAL A 20 -5.80 5.60 -9.93
C VAL A 20 -6.95 5.35 -8.95
N PRO A 21 -7.94 4.54 -9.31
CA PRO A 21 -9.08 4.26 -8.43
C PRO A 21 -8.75 3.27 -7.30
N LYS A 22 -7.66 2.50 -7.44
CA LYS A 22 -7.24 1.48 -6.49
C LYS A 22 -5.72 1.41 -6.36
N LEU A 23 -5.23 1.43 -5.12
CA LEU A 23 -3.84 1.18 -4.74
C LEU A 23 -3.73 -0.21 -4.10
N VAL A 24 -2.93 -1.08 -4.70
CA VAL A 24 -2.64 -2.42 -4.16
C VAL A 24 -1.19 -2.48 -3.71
N LEU A 25 -0.95 -2.76 -2.42
CA LEU A 25 0.38 -2.93 -1.88
C LEU A 25 0.89 -4.36 -2.16
N SER A 26 2.11 -4.45 -2.67
CA SER A 26 2.85 -5.68 -2.89
C SER A 26 4.33 -5.44 -2.60
N HIS A 27 5.14 -6.51 -2.55
CA HIS A 27 6.55 -6.43 -2.20
C HIS A 27 6.77 -5.71 -0.85
N ILE A 28 6.02 -6.17 0.16
CA ILE A 28 5.90 -5.53 1.47
C ILE A 28 6.68 -6.31 2.53
N ILE A 29 7.27 -5.57 3.48
CA ILE A 29 7.91 -6.10 4.68
C ILE A 29 7.86 -5.03 5.78
N ASP A 30 7.54 -5.43 7.01
CA ASP A 30 7.70 -4.57 8.19
C ASP A 30 9.06 -4.89 8.84
N PHE A 31 10.03 -3.99 8.69
CA PHE A 31 11.37 -4.16 9.27
C PHE A 31 11.40 -3.98 10.79
N ALA A 32 10.40 -3.30 11.39
CA ALA A 32 10.36 -3.02 12.81
C ALA A 32 9.77 -4.21 13.60
N HIS A 33 8.70 -4.82 13.08
CA HIS A 33 7.95 -5.85 13.78
C HIS A 33 8.05 -7.24 13.14
N GLY A 34 8.54 -7.34 11.90
CA GLY A 34 8.64 -8.60 11.16
C GLY A 34 7.30 -9.17 10.65
N VAL A 35 6.17 -8.60 11.08
CA VAL A 35 4.82 -8.97 10.64
C VAL A 35 4.09 -7.71 10.21
N VAL A 36 3.44 -7.76 9.05
CA VAL A 36 2.62 -6.66 8.55
C VAL A 36 1.25 -6.71 9.24
N ASP A 37 0.87 -5.64 9.94
CA ASP A 37 -0.51 -5.39 10.36
C ASP A 37 -1.29 -4.76 9.19
N PRO A 38 -2.24 -5.50 8.57
CA PRO A 38 -2.96 -5.00 7.39
C PRO A 38 -3.77 -3.74 7.68
N ARG A 39 -4.29 -3.58 8.91
CA ARG A 39 -5.10 -2.40 9.26
C ARG A 39 -4.22 -1.16 9.30
N GLN A 40 -3.12 -1.22 10.05
CA GLN A 40 -2.17 -0.11 10.15
C GLN A 40 -1.59 0.25 8.78
N TRP A 41 -1.23 -0.73 7.97
CA TRP A 41 -0.68 -0.50 6.62
C TRP A 41 -1.72 0.10 5.66
N THR A 42 -2.99 -0.29 5.77
CA THR A 42 -4.08 0.34 5.01
C THR A 42 -4.21 1.82 5.40
N GLU A 43 -4.20 2.13 6.70
CA GLU A 43 -4.28 3.51 7.21
C GLU A 43 -3.08 4.36 6.75
N TRP A 44 -1.87 3.81 6.74
CA TRP A 44 -0.67 4.51 6.27
C TRP A 44 -0.65 4.73 4.77
N ALA A 45 -0.97 3.70 3.98
CA ALA A 45 -1.00 3.81 2.52
C ALA A 45 -2.15 4.70 2.02
N GLY A 46 -3.23 4.86 2.80
CA GLY A 46 -4.33 5.76 2.48
C GLY A 46 -4.04 7.25 2.71
N ARG A 47 -2.89 7.61 3.29
CA ARG A 47 -2.56 9.01 3.57
C ARG A 47 -2.46 9.82 2.27
N GLY A 48 -3.30 10.83 2.16
CA GLY A 48 -3.37 11.69 0.98
C GLY A 48 -3.94 10.98 -0.26
N TYR A 49 -4.69 9.89 -0.08
CA TYR A 49 -5.34 9.14 -1.15
C TYR A 49 -6.83 8.94 -0.87
N ALA A 50 -7.68 9.26 -1.83
CA ALA A 50 -9.13 9.12 -1.70
C ALA A 50 -9.68 7.77 -2.20
N GLY A 51 -8.87 6.98 -2.91
CA GLY A 51 -9.29 5.72 -3.52
C GLY A 51 -9.20 4.49 -2.60
N GLU A 52 -9.45 3.32 -3.17
CA GLU A 52 -9.43 2.04 -2.45
C GLU A 52 -7.99 1.57 -2.20
N VAL A 53 -7.65 1.27 -0.95
CA VAL A 53 -6.36 0.67 -0.57
C VAL A 53 -6.55 -0.82 -0.26
N VAL A 54 -5.69 -1.65 -0.82
CA VAL A 54 -5.63 -3.10 -0.55
C VAL A 54 -4.22 -3.48 -0.15
N VAL A 55 -4.05 -4.06 1.05
CA VAL A 55 -2.82 -4.77 1.41
C VAL A 55 -2.88 -6.16 0.78
N GLY A 56 -2.01 -6.40 -0.21
CA GLY A 56 -2.00 -7.65 -0.96
C GLY A 56 -1.63 -8.85 -0.10
N ASN A 57 -2.28 -9.97 -0.35
CA ASN A 57 -1.94 -11.28 0.22
C ASN A 57 -1.60 -12.26 -0.91
N ASP A 58 -0.80 -13.27 -0.58
CA ASP A 58 -0.50 -14.35 -1.51
C ASP A 58 -1.79 -15.03 -2.00
N LEU A 59 -1.84 -15.27 -3.32
CA LEU A 59 -2.98 -15.85 -4.03
C LEU A 59 -4.28 -15.04 -3.97
N GLN A 60 -4.26 -13.80 -3.45
CA GLN A 60 -5.43 -12.93 -3.45
C GLN A 60 -5.85 -12.55 -4.87
N ARG A 61 -7.13 -12.72 -5.18
CA ARG A 61 -7.73 -12.24 -6.43
C ARG A 61 -8.22 -10.81 -6.25
N ILE A 62 -7.80 -9.92 -7.15
CA ILE A 62 -8.20 -8.51 -7.15
C ILE A 62 -8.97 -8.25 -8.44
N THR A 63 -10.18 -7.71 -8.31
CA THR A 63 -11.00 -7.33 -9.47
C THR A 63 -10.64 -5.91 -9.91
N VAL A 64 -10.41 -5.74 -11.21
CA VAL A 64 -10.28 -4.45 -11.88
C VAL A 64 -11.66 -4.05 -12.41
N ARG A 65 -12.04 -2.79 -12.25
CA ARG A 65 -13.29 -2.23 -12.77
C ARG A 65 -12.99 -1.26 -13.89
#